data_AF-A0A6V7MER4-F1
#
_entry.id   AF-A0A6V7MER4-F1
#
_cell.length_a   1.000
_cell.length_b   1.000
_cell.length_c   1.000
_cell.angle_alpha   90.00
_cell.angle_beta   90.00
_cell.angle_gamma   90.00
#
_symmetry.space_group_name_H-M   'P 1'
#
loop_
_entity.id
_entity.type
_entity.pdbx_description
1 polymer ?
#
loop_
_entity_poly.entity_id
_entity_poly.type
_entity_poly.pdbx_seq_one_letter_code
_entity_poly.pdbx_strand_id
1 'polypeptide(L)'
;GWKAEGANPACIMDVDECASKQAVCSVNPRVECINLPGTYHCGNCPPGYTGNGHSCDDINECLEDNGGCSMNPKVKCFNIP
;
A
#
# COMPACT_ATOMS: atom_id res chain seq x y z
N GLY A 1 5.67 12.99 -11.85
CA GLY A 1 5.20 13.93 -12.92
C GLY A 1 6.15 15.10 -12.99
N TRP A 2 5.89 16.17 -13.76
CA TRP A 2 6.84 17.30 -13.86
C TRP A 2 6.18 18.63 -13.52
N LYS A 3 6.90 19.50 -12.82
CA LYS A 3 6.50 20.85 -12.44
C LYS A 3 7.53 21.89 -12.88
N ALA A 4 7.06 23.11 -13.09
CA ALA A 4 7.89 24.28 -13.31
C ALA A 4 8.45 24.81 -11.97
N GLU A 5 9.60 25.48 -12.03
CA GLU A 5 10.21 26.16 -10.88
C GLU A 5 10.32 27.67 -11.16
N GLY A 6 9.67 28.47 -10.31
CA GLY A 6 9.74 29.93 -10.37
C GLY A 6 9.15 30.53 -11.66
N ALA A 7 9.93 31.39 -12.33
CA ALA A 7 9.51 32.08 -13.55
C ALA A 7 9.82 31.30 -14.85
N ASN A 8 10.49 30.14 -14.75
CA ASN A 8 10.77 29.32 -15.92
C ASN A 8 9.51 28.51 -16.28
N PRO A 9 8.89 28.69 -17.46
CA PRO A 9 7.72 27.93 -17.85
C PRO A 9 8.03 26.45 -18.17
N ALA A 10 9.30 26.05 -18.20
CA ALA A 10 9.69 24.68 -18.48
C ALA A 10 9.45 23.75 -17.28
N CYS A 11 8.75 22.64 -17.51
CA CYS A 11 8.51 21.58 -16.54
C CYS A 11 9.73 20.63 -16.45
N ILE A 12 10.77 21.07 -15.75
CA ILE A 12 12.03 20.33 -15.61
C ILE A 12 12.25 19.71 -14.23
N MET A 13 11.45 20.08 -13.24
CA MET A 13 11.56 19.59 -11.88
C MET A 13 10.58 18.44 -11.67
N ASP A 14 11.07 17.33 -11.12
CA ASP A 14 10.22 16.20 -10.79
C ASP A 14 9.24 16.57 -9.66
N VAL A 15 8.02 16.07 -9.78
CA VAL A 15 7.02 16.16 -8.72
C VAL A 15 7.23 14.96 -7.82
N ASP A 16 7.64 15.21 -6.58
CA ASP A 16 7.68 14.16 -5.57
C ASP A 16 6.25 13.83 -5.12
N GLU A 17 5.66 12.81 -5.73
CA GLU A 17 4.32 12.35 -5.38
C GLU A 17 4.27 11.73 -3.97
N CYS A 18 5.40 11.19 -3.48
CA CYS A 18 5.49 10.58 -2.15
C CYS A 18 5.57 11.62 -1.02
N ALA A 19 6.09 12.81 -1.30
CA ALA A 19 6.10 13.94 -0.36
C ALA A 19 4.80 14.78 -0.40
N SER A 20 3.85 14.43 -1.28
CA SER A 20 2.57 15.12 -1.37
C SER A 20 1.69 14.84 -0.14
N LYS A 21 0.79 15.78 0.19
CA LYS A 21 -0.21 15.59 1.26
C LYS A 21 -1.30 14.57 0.88
N GLN A 22 -1.36 14.15 -0.37
CA GLN A 22 -2.31 13.17 -0.86
C GLN A 22 -1.72 11.77 -0.70
N ALA A 23 -2.46 10.87 -0.03
CA ALA A 23 -2.07 9.47 0.09
C ALA A 23 -2.13 8.79 -1.28
N VAL A 24 -0.98 8.68 -1.95
CA VAL A 24 -0.85 8.01 -3.24
C VAL A 24 -0.69 6.50 -3.12
N CYS A 25 -0.10 6.01 -2.02
CA CYS A 25 0.00 4.60 -1.66
C CYS A 25 -0.86 4.30 -0.43
N SER A 26 -1.10 3.01 -0.16
CA SER A 26 -1.88 2.59 1.00
C SER A 26 -1.25 3.12 2.29
N VAL A 27 -2.08 3.78 3.11
CA VAL A 27 -1.68 4.30 4.43
C VAL A 27 -2.06 3.37 5.57
N ASN A 28 -3.01 2.46 5.32
CA ASN A 28 -3.46 1.47 6.28
C ASN A 28 -3.89 0.17 5.54
N PRO A 29 -3.02 -0.85 5.50
CA PRO A 29 -1.67 -0.90 6.05
C PRO A 29 -0.73 0.04 5.29
N ARG A 30 0.35 0.48 5.94
CA ARG A 30 1.32 1.39 5.30
C ARG A 30 2.14 0.65 4.26
N VAL A 31 2.14 1.17 3.04
CA VAL A 31 2.99 0.73 1.92
C VAL A 31 4.06 1.78 1.65
N GLU A 32 5.25 1.32 1.28
CA GLU A 32 6.36 2.19 0.88
C GLU A 32 6.04 2.89 -0.46
N CYS A 33 6.26 4.21 -0.50
CA CYS A 33 6.17 5.00 -1.73
C CYS A 33 7.58 5.33 -2.20
N ILE A 34 7.86 5.03 -3.48
CA ILE A 34 9.13 5.29 -4.13
C ILE A 34 8.91 6.34 -5.22
N ASN A 35 9.51 7.52 -5.04
CA ASN A 35 9.45 8.58 -6.03
C ASN A 35 10.42 8.29 -7.19
N LEU A 36 9.97 8.43 -8.42
CA LEU A 36 10.75 8.17 -9.63
C LEU A 36 10.67 9.38 -10.59
N PRO A 37 11.65 9.61 -11.47
CA PRO A 37 11.56 10.72 -12.41
C PRO A 37 10.32 10.61 -13.31
N GLY A 38 9.41 11.57 -13.19
CA GLY A 38 8.18 11.65 -13.95
C GLY A 38 7.02 10.78 -13.41
N THR A 39 7.22 9.96 -12.37
CA THR A 39 6.19 9.03 -11.83
C THR A 39 6.51 8.59 -10.39
N TYR A 40 5.69 7.74 -9.80
CA TYR A 40 6.01 7.07 -8.55
C TYR A 40 5.66 5.58 -8.65
N HIS A 41 6.11 4.82 -7.66
CA HIS A 41 5.78 3.42 -7.51
C HIS A 41 5.43 3.13 -6.05
N CYS A 42 4.27 2.50 -5.83
CA CYS A 42 3.94 1.93 -4.53
C CYS A 42 4.51 0.52 -4.46
N GLY A 43 5.17 0.20 -3.35
CA GLY A 43 5.63 -1.16 -3.07
C GLY A 43 4.48 -2.16 -2.91
N ASN A 44 4.84 -3.40 -2.60
CA ASN A 44 3.85 -4.45 -2.36
C ASN A 44 3.10 -4.22 -1.03
N CYS A 45 1.89 -4.76 -0.94
CA CYS A 45 1.18 -4.85 0.33
C CYS A 45 2.02 -5.62 1.37
N PRO A 46 1.99 -5.23 2.66
CA PRO A 46 2.70 -5.96 3.69
C PRO A 46 2.21 -7.41 3.83
N PRO A 47 3.00 -8.30 4.46
CA PRO A 47 2.54 -9.65 4.79
C PRO A 47 1.22 -9.61 5.56
N GLY A 48 0.30 -10.51 5.24
CA GLY A 48 -1.07 -10.51 5.79
C GLY A 48 -2.05 -9.68 4.96
N TYR A 49 -1.61 -8.91 3.97
CA TYR A 49 -2.47 -8.10 3.11
C TYR A 49 -2.32 -8.44 1.63
N THR A 50 -3.39 -8.20 0.87
CA THR A 50 -3.44 -8.37 -0.58
C THR A 50 -3.91 -7.09 -1.25
N GLY A 51 -3.47 -6.86 -2.49
CA GLY A 51 -3.84 -5.66 -3.24
C GLY A 51 -2.73 -5.19 -4.17
N ASN A 52 -2.81 -3.91 -4.55
CA ASN A 52 -1.94 -3.31 -5.56
C ASN A 52 -0.95 -2.28 -5.00
N GLY A 53 -0.76 -2.24 -3.67
CA GLY A 53 0.10 -1.25 -2.99
C GLY A 53 -0.54 0.13 -2.82
N HIS A 54 -1.49 0.51 -3.68
CA HIS A 54 -2.32 1.70 -3.51
C HIS A 54 -3.49 1.45 -2.55
N SER A 55 -4.09 0.27 -2.64
CA SER A 55 -5.07 -0.26 -1.72
C SER A 55 -4.63 -1.66 -1.31
N CYS A 56 -4.64 -1.91 -0.01
CA CYS A 56 -4.28 -3.19 0.56
C CYS A 56 -5.38 -3.61 1.53
N ASP A 57 -5.96 -4.77 1.28
CA ASP A 57 -6.99 -5.38 2.08
C ASP A 57 -6.40 -6.53 2.89
N ASP A 58 -6.88 -6.65 4.13
CA ASP A 58 -6.47 -7.69 5.05
C ASP A 58 -6.89 -9.08 4.54
N ILE A 59 -5.98 -10.05 4.59
CA ILE A 59 -6.22 -11.43 4.16
C ILE A 59 -6.84 -12.18 5.34
N ASN A 60 -8.09 -12.58 5.18
CA ASN A 60 -8.76 -13.34 6.23
C ASN A 60 -8.30 -14.80 6.29
N GLU A 61 -7.36 -15.09 7.19
CA GLU A 61 -6.78 -16.45 7.30
C GLU A 61 -7.77 -17.46 7.84
N CYS A 62 -8.83 -17.02 8.53
CA CYS A 62 -9.88 -17.91 9.02
C CYS A 62 -10.74 -18.51 7.91
N LEU A 63 -10.71 -17.95 6.70
CA LEU A 63 -11.44 -18.50 5.55
C LEU A 63 -10.81 -19.79 5.03
N GLU A 64 -9.49 -19.95 5.24
CA GLU A 64 -8.73 -21.11 4.80
C GLU A 64 -8.41 -22.01 6.01
N ASP A 65 -8.96 -23.22 6.05
CA ASP A 65 -8.74 -24.22 7.11
C ASP A 65 -8.84 -23.68 8.56
N ASN A 66 -9.78 -22.75 8.80
CA ASN A 66 -9.97 -22.09 10.11
C ASN A 66 -8.67 -21.44 10.64
N GLY A 67 -7.80 -20.93 9.76
CA GLY A 67 -6.49 -20.39 10.12
C GLY A 67 -5.57 -21.40 10.79
N GLY A 68 -5.75 -22.70 10.52
CA GLY A 68 -5.05 -23.80 11.17
C GLY A 68 -5.50 -24.05 12.63
N CYS A 69 -6.55 -23.37 13.11
CA CYS A 69 -7.07 -23.58 14.47
C CYS A 69 -7.84 -24.90 14.55
N SER A 70 -7.76 -25.58 15.72
CA SER A 70 -8.41 -26.88 15.92
C SER A 70 -9.92 -26.81 15.63
N MET A 71 -10.38 -27.76 14.82
CA MET A 71 -11.80 -27.96 14.54
C MET A 71 -12.46 -28.98 15.49
N ASN A 72 -11.66 -29.76 16.23
CA ASN A 72 -12.12 -30.80 17.16
C ASN A 72 -11.16 -30.94 18.37
N PRO A 73 -11.45 -30.33 19.53
CA PRO A 73 -12.59 -29.44 19.79
C PRO A 73 -12.48 -28.13 18.99
N LYS A 74 -13.61 -27.58 18.55
CA LYS A 74 -13.62 -26.36 17.73
C LYS A 74 -13.16 -25.15 18.54
N VAL A 75 -12.14 -24.46 18.04
CA VAL A 75 -11.67 -23.17 18.53
C VAL A 75 -12.09 -22.08 17.55
N LYS A 76 -12.56 -20.95 18.08
CA LYS A 76 -12.93 -19.79 17.28
C LYS A 76 -11.66 -19.14 16.71
N CYS A 77 -11.54 -19.12 15.39
CA CYS A 77 -10.53 -18.32 14.71
C CYS A 77 -10.92 -16.83 14.74
N PHE A 78 -9.91 -15.97 14.80
CA PHE A 78 -10.04 -14.52 14.66
C PHE A 78 -9.09 -14.08 13.55
N ASN A 79 -9.61 -13.25 12.66
CA ASN A 79 -8.83 -12.68 11.57
C ASN A 79 -7.71 -11.78 12.12
N ILE A 80 -6.49 -11.94 11.61
CA ILE A 80 -5.30 -11.21 12.09
C ILE A 80 -4.85 -10.23 11.01
N PRO A 81 -4.98 -8.91 11.27
CA PRO A 81 -4.40 -7.88 10.41
C PRO A 81 -2.88 -7.77 10.52
#